data_AF-A0A0Q6BJU7-F1
#
_entry.id   AF-A0A0Q6BJU7-F1
#
_cell.length_a   1.000
_cell.length_b   1.000
_cell.length_c   1.000
_cell.angle_alpha   90.00
_cell.angle_beta   90.00
_cell.angle_gamma   90.00
#
_symmetry.space_group_name_H-M   'P 1'
#
loop_
_entity.id
_entity.type
_entity.pdbx_description
1 polymer ?
#
loop_
_entity_poly.entity_id
_entity_poly.type
_entity_poly.pdbx_seq_one_letter_code
_entity_poly.pdbx_strand_id
1 'polypeptide(L)'
;MPEDFYSYIRGTTDVVPAGYAEPGMRAYRYLVYLGASQMVEAHFPEIRQQMGESAWKELIQAFVRQSAWASHFYGDLKDEFLAFIAREADSSDS
;
A
#
# COMPACT_ATOMS: atom_id res chain seq x y z
N MET A 1 4.74 14.91 -9.50
CA MET A 1 4.95 15.29 -8.08
C MET A 1 6.40 15.00 -7.71
N PRO A 2 6.96 15.64 -6.67
CA PRO A 2 8.33 15.36 -6.20
C PRO A 2 8.50 13.91 -5.71
N GLU A 3 9.72 13.37 -5.80
CA GLU A 3 10.05 12.01 -5.33
C GLU A 3 9.76 11.84 -3.82
N ASP A 4 10.15 12.82 -3.00
CA ASP A 4 9.93 12.83 -1.55
C ASP A 4 8.44 12.72 -1.18
N PHE A 5 7.55 13.29 -2.01
CA PHE A 5 6.11 13.16 -1.83
C PHE A 5 5.68 11.70 -1.97
N TYR A 6 6.12 11.02 -3.03
CA TYR A 6 5.81 9.61 -3.26
C TYR A 6 6.40 8.71 -2.16
N SER A 7 7.64 8.97 -1.74
CA SER A 7 8.31 8.25 -0.67
C SER A 7 7.56 8.36 0.66
N TYR A 8 7.03 9.54 1.00
CA TYR A 8 6.22 9.72 2.20
C TYR A 8 4.89 8.96 2.13
N ILE A 9 4.12 9.14 1.05
CA ILE A 9 2.77 8.57 0.96
C ILE A 9 2.78 7.05 0.80
N ARG A 10 3.88 6.48 0.28
CA ARG A 10 4.12 5.02 0.25
C ARG A 10 4.65 4.47 1.58
N GLY A 11 5.05 5.34 2.50
CA GLY A 11 5.61 4.95 3.79
C GLY A 11 7.02 4.37 3.70
N THR A 12 7.77 4.73 2.66
CA THR A 12 9.21 4.46 2.54
C THR A 12 10.02 5.40 3.42
N THR A 13 9.44 6.56 3.78
CA THR A 13 9.96 7.50 4.76
C THR A 13 8.82 8.10 5.58
N ASP A 14 9.13 8.54 6.81
CA ASP A 14 8.23 9.33 7.65
C ASP A 14 8.58 10.84 7.61
N VAL A 15 9.58 11.23 6.82
CA VAL A 15 9.99 12.64 6.64
C VAL A 15 8.99 13.37 5.74
N VAL A 16 8.31 14.37 6.30
CA VAL A 16 7.38 15.22 5.55
C VAL A 16 8.16 16.05 4.52
N PRO A 17 7.77 16.04 3.23
CA PRO A 17 8.45 16.81 2.21
C PRO A 17 8.36 18.32 2.46
N ALA A 18 9.42 19.06 2.12
CA ALA A 18 9.46 20.51 2.28
C ALA A 18 8.31 21.18 1.49
N GLY A 19 7.69 22.20 2.08
CA GLY A 19 6.57 22.94 1.48
C GLY A 19 5.20 22.29 1.63
N TYR A 20 5.09 21.12 2.30
CA TYR A 20 3.82 20.49 2.61
C TYR A 20 3.46 20.61 4.10
N ALA A 21 2.17 20.77 4.39
CA ALA A 21 1.66 20.71 5.76
C ALA A 21 1.50 19.25 6.20
N GLU A 22 2.10 18.90 7.34
CA GLU A 22 2.07 17.52 7.88
C GLU A 22 0.65 16.94 8.01
N PRO A 23 -0.38 17.66 8.50
CA PRO A 23 -1.74 17.12 8.58
C PRO A 23 -2.30 16.68 7.22
N GLY A 24 -2.02 17.45 6.16
CA GLY A 24 -2.43 17.11 4.81
C GLY A 24 -1.71 15.88 4.27
N MET A 25 -0.41 15.76 4.54
CA MET A 25 0.39 14.60 4.14
C MET A 25 -0.07 13.32 4.85
N ARG A 26 -0.35 13.38 6.17
CA ARG A 26 -0.91 12.25 6.92
C ARG A 26 -2.27 11.80 6.36
N ALA A 27 -3.14 12.76 6.03
CA ALA A 27 -4.43 12.46 5.41
C ALA A 27 -4.24 11.79 4.04
N TYR A 28 -3.33 12.29 3.21
CA TYR A 28 -3.08 11.71 1.89
C TYR A 28 -2.50 10.29 1.98
N ARG A 29 -1.53 10.06 2.87
CA ARG A 29 -0.98 8.72 3.15
C ARG A 29 -2.07 7.75 3.61
N TYR A 30 -2.99 8.21 4.46
CA TYR A 30 -4.14 7.41 4.88
C TYR A 30 -5.08 7.08 3.70
N LEU A 31 -5.34 8.04 2.80
CA LEU A 31 -6.17 7.79 1.61
C LEU A 31 -5.53 6.75 0.66
N VAL A 32 -4.20 6.78 0.49
CA VAL A 32 -3.49 5.75 -0.29
C VAL A 32 -3.68 4.36 0.33
N TYR A 33 -3.48 4.24 1.64
CA TYR A 33 -3.74 3.00 2.38
C TYR A 33 -5.20 2.55 2.22
N LEU A 34 -6.15 3.45 2.44
CA LEU A 34 -7.58 3.15 2.41
C LEU A 34 -8.00 2.67 1.02
N GLY A 35 -7.55 3.34 -0.04
CA GLY A 35 -7.81 2.93 -1.41
C GLY A 35 -7.26 1.54 -1.71
N ALA A 36 -5.99 1.28 -1.37
CA ALA A 36 -5.38 -0.03 -1.56
C ALA A 36 -6.13 -1.12 -0.78
N SER A 37 -6.49 -0.86 0.48
CA SER A 37 -7.27 -1.77 1.32
C SER A 37 -8.62 -2.11 0.70
N GLN A 38 -9.41 -1.10 0.32
CA GLN A 38 -10.75 -1.32 -0.25
C GLN A 38 -10.68 -2.10 -1.56
N MET A 39 -9.65 -1.86 -2.36
CA MET A 39 -9.47 -2.57 -3.63
C MET A 39 -9.08 -4.03 -3.44
N VAL A 40 -8.11 -4.32 -2.56
CA VAL A 40 -7.73 -5.70 -2.27
C VAL A 40 -8.90 -6.44 -1.62
N GLU A 41 -9.61 -5.80 -0.68
CA GLU A 41 -10.79 -6.37 -0.02
C GLU A 41 -11.93 -6.68 -1.01
N ALA A 42 -12.14 -5.83 -2.03
CA ALA A 42 -13.16 -6.09 -3.05
C ALA A 42 -12.87 -7.35 -3.88
N HIS A 43 -11.59 -7.73 -4.03
CA HIS A 43 -11.19 -8.94 -4.75
C HIS A 43 -11.02 -10.17 -3.85
N PHE A 44 -10.73 -9.96 -2.56
CA PHE A 44 -10.44 -11.02 -1.60
C PHE A 44 -11.10 -10.76 -0.22
N PRO A 45 -12.43 -10.69 -0.15
CA PRO A 45 -13.15 -10.24 1.06
C PRO A 45 -12.94 -11.15 2.28
N GLU A 46 -12.62 -12.43 2.07
CA GLU A 46 -12.39 -13.40 3.14
C GLU A 46 -11.04 -13.21 3.83
N ILE A 47 -10.04 -12.65 3.15
CA ILE A 47 -8.67 -12.52 3.68
C ILE A 47 -8.66 -11.63 4.91
N ARG A 48 -9.27 -10.44 4.83
CA ARG A 48 -9.32 -9.49 5.95
C ARG A 48 -9.95 -10.13 7.21
N GLN A 49 -11.03 -10.90 7.02
CA GLN A 49 -11.73 -11.55 8.13
C GLN A 49 -10.86 -12.62 8.81
N GLN A 50 -10.09 -13.37 8.03
CA GLN A 50 -9.23 -14.45 8.55
C GLN A 50 -8.00 -13.92 9.30
N MET A 51 -7.40 -12.84 8.82
CA MET A 51 -6.16 -12.29 9.38
C MET A 51 -6.40 -11.35 10.58
N GLY A 52 -7.58 -10.73 10.63
CA GLY A 52 -7.88 -9.66 11.56
C GLY A 52 -7.25 -8.31 11.13
N GLU A 53 -7.70 -7.24 11.79
CA GLU A 53 -7.44 -5.86 11.36
C GLU A 53 -5.96 -5.48 11.37
N SER A 54 -5.20 -5.90 12.40
CA SER A 54 -3.79 -5.53 12.53
C SER A 54 -2.94 -6.13 11.42
N ALA A 55 -3.07 -7.43 11.19
CA ALA A 55 -2.32 -8.13 10.14
C ALA A 55 -2.74 -7.65 8.74
N TRP A 56 -4.03 -7.37 8.54
CA TRP A 56 -4.52 -6.76 7.31
C TRP A 56 -3.88 -5.39 7.05
N LYS A 57 -3.83 -4.52 8.07
CA LYS A 57 -3.21 -3.20 7.96
C LYS A 57 -1.73 -3.31 7.58
N GLU A 58 -0.99 -4.20 8.24
CA GLU A 58 0.43 -4.44 7.96
C GLU A 58 0.64 -4.94 6.53
N LEU A 59 -0.17 -5.89 6.08
CA LEU A 59 -0.13 -6.43 4.71
C LEU A 59 -0.31 -5.33 3.66
N ILE A 60 -1.35 -4.50 3.82
CA ILE A 60 -1.63 -3.42 2.87
C ILE A 60 -0.53 -2.35 2.90
N GLN A 61 0.02 -2.03 4.08
CA GLN A 61 1.13 -1.09 4.19
C GLN A 61 2.41 -1.62 3.52
N ALA A 62 2.70 -2.91 3.65
CA ALA A 62 3.81 -3.57 2.96
C ALA A 62 3.61 -3.54 1.45
N PHE A 63 2.41 -3.90 0.99
CA PHE A 63 2.04 -3.85 -0.42
C PHE A 63 2.21 -2.44 -1.00
N VAL A 64 1.68 -1.40 -0.35
CA VAL A 64 1.80 0.00 -0.81
C VAL A 64 3.26 0.48 -0.85
N ARG A 65 4.11 0.01 0.08
CA ARG A 65 5.53 0.39 0.13
C ARG A 65 6.32 -0.22 -1.01
N GLN A 66 6.02 -1.48 -1.36
CA GLN A 66 6.75 -2.25 -2.36
C GLN A 66 6.14 -2.13 -3.77
N SER A 67 4.91 -1.65 -3.89
CA SER A 67 4.24 -1.59 -5.19
C SER A 67 4.93 -0.59 -6.11
N ALA A 68 5.24 -1.07 -7.31
CA ALA A 68 5.78 -0.25 -8.40
C ALA A 68 4.67 0.27 -9.32
N TRP A 69 3.39 0.17 -8.92
CA TRP A 69 2.32 0.56 -9.83
C TRP A 69 2.48 2.03 -10.22
N ALA A 70 2.32 2.29 -11.52
CA ALA A 70 2.21 3.62 -12.10
C ALA A 70 0.87 3.78 -12.84
N SER A 71 0.09 2.70 -12.95
CA SER A 71 -1.10 2.60 -13.77
C SER A 71 -2.35 3.03 -13.01
N HIS A 72 -3.23 3.77 -13.70
CA HIS A 72 -4.55 4.16 -13.21
C HIS A 72 -5.62 3.09 -13.52
N PHE A 73 -5.21 1.95 -14.11
CA PHE A 73 -6.14 0.89 -14.52
C PHE A 73 -6.34 -0.14 -13.42
N TYR A 74 -7.62 -0.33 -13.07
CA TYR A 74 -8.08 -1.19 -11.97
C TYR A 74 -7.67 -2.67 -12.09
N GLY A 75 -7.47 -3.18 -13.31
CA GLY A 75 -7.04 -4.57 -13.55
C GLY A 75 -5.60 -4.84 -13.07
N ASP A 76 -4.72 -3.85 -13.20
CA ASP A 76 -3.28 -4.01 -12.93
C ASP A 76 -2.99 -4.15 -11.43
N LEU A 77 -3.93 -3.75 -10.59
CA LEU A 77 -3.76 -3.66 -9.14
C LEU A 77 -3.89 -5.01 -8.46
N LYS A 78 -4.86 -5.82 -8.90
CA LYS A 78 -5.02 -7.19 -8.42
C LYS A 78 -3.79 -8.03 -8.78
N ASP A 79 -3.32 -7.92 -10.02
CA ASP A 79 -2.18 -8.68 -10.50
C ASP A 79 -0.90 -8.26 -9.79
N GLU A 80 -0.71 -6.95 -9.54
CA GLU A 80 0.41 -6.45 -8.72
C GLU A 80 0.33 -6.94 -7.28
N PHE A 81 -0.86 -7.03 -6.68
CA PHE A 81 -1.03 -7.60 -5.33
C PHE A 81 -0.66 -9.09 -5.30
N LEU A 82 -1.11 -9.89 -6.27
CA LEU A 82 -0.72 -11.29 -6.37
C LEU A 82 0.79 -11.46 -6.57
N ALA A 83 1.39 -10.63 -7.42
CA ALA A 83 2.84 -10.62 -7.62
C ALA A 83 3.59 -10.24 -6.33
N PHE A 84 3.06 -9.29 -5.54
CA PHE A 84 3.59 -8.96 -4.22
C PHE A 84 3.54 -10.14 -3.25
N ILE A 85 2.39 -10.83 -3.15
CA ILE A 85 2.26 -12.01 -2.28
C ILE A 85 3.25 -13.11 -2.69
N ALA A 86 3.43 -13.35 -3.99
CA ALA A 86 4.40 -14.32 -4.48
C ALA A 86 5.83 -13.97 -4.06
N ARG A 87 6.24 -12.69 -4.18
CA ARG A 87 7.56 -12.22 -3.74
C ARG A 87 7.77 -12.39 -2.23
N GLU A 88 6.77 -12.05 -1.42
CA GLU A 88 6.85 -12.18 0.04
C GLU A 88 6.94 -13.65 0.48
N ALA A 89 6.20 -14.53 -0.19
CA ALA A 89 6.26 -15.98 0.06
C ALA A 89 7.66 -16.54 -0.24
N ASP A 90 8.24 -16.20 -1.40
CA ASP A 90 9.60 -16.62 -1.77
C ASP A 90 10.68 -16.07 -0.82
N SER A 91 10.48 -14.85 -0.30
CA SER A 91 11.41 -14.22 0.66
C SER A 91 11.35 -14.81 2.07
N SER A 92 10.23 -15.44 2.43
CA SER A 92 10.01 -16.03 3.76
C SER A 92 10.55 -17.47 3.86
N ASP A 93 10.86 -18.10 2.73
CA ASP A 93 11.45 -19.45 2.61
C ASP A 93 12.99 -19.43 2.54
N SER A 94 13.63 -18.26 2.73
CA SER A 94 15.10 -18.05 2.65
C SER A 94 15.75 -17.72 3.99
#